data_AF-A0A0S8GZF8-F1
#
_entry.id   AF-A0A0S8GZF8-F1
#
_cell.length_a   1.000
_cell.length_b   1.000
_cell.length_c   1.000
_cell.angle_alpha   90.00
_cell.angle_beta   90.00
_cell.angle_gamma   90.00
#
_symmetry.space_group_name_H-M   'P 1'
#
loop_
_entity.id
_entity.type
_entity.pdbx_description
1 polymer ?
#
loop_
_entity_poly.entity_id
_entity_poly.type
_entity_poly.pdbx_seq_one_letter_code
_entity_poly.pdbx_strand_id
1 'polypeptide(L)'
;MRLSFDREEPGPSHWIIIDPRPPGYIGQEIVDLSPGAIELRRAARELREFAERREHWIDLRELEHDWTRWPGDRPEHIRDLAFGVRVIYGIDYDVETKLFYGKPIRHLAVRGARRQPTPATVGEIATYFWGRRAAQMRIASSGFAHVVVGMDWEQLDPRQLMRLL
;
A
#
# COMPACT_ATOMS: atom_id res chain seq x y z
N MET A 1 32.98 6.16 9.76
CA MET A 1 32.22 5.29 10.66
C MET A 1 31.15 4.60 9.83
N ARG A 2 31.39 3.34 9.41
CA ARG A 2 30.41 2.53 8.66
C ARG A 2 29.42 1.97 9.67
N LEU A 3 28.14 2.33 9.54
CA LEU A 3 27.08 1.67 10.30
C LEU A 3 26.85 0.30 9.69
N SER A 4 27.37 -0.71 10.39
CA SER A 4 26.98 -2.11 10.21
C SER A 4 25.59 -2.26 10.80
N PHE A 5 24.59 -2.44 9.95
CA PHE A 5 23.29 -2.92 10.41
C PHE A 5 23.33 -4.44 10.31
N ASP A 6 23.26 -5.06 11.48
CA ASP A 6 22.96 -6.48 11.61
C ASP A 6 21.75 -6.80 10.72
N ARG A 7 21.85 -7.89 9.97
CA ARG A 7 20.71 -8.48 9.27
C ARG A 7 19.64 -8.76 10.33
N GLU A 8 18.66 -7.87 10.46
CA GLU A 8 17.49 -8.13 11.29
C GLU A 8 16.85 -9.42 10.76
N GLU A 9 16.85 -10.46 11.61
CA GLU A 9 16.06 -11.65 11.33
C GLU A 9 14.61 -11.21 11.09
N PRO A 10 13.93 -11.73 10.06
CA PRO A 10 12.58 -11.31 9.74
C PRO A 10 11.68 -11.69 10.92
N GLY A 11 11.35 -10.70 11.75
CA GLY A 11 10.30 -10.83 12.75
C GLY A 11 9.03 -11.35 12.07
N PRO A 12 8.17 -12.07 12.81
CA PRO A 12 7.12 -12.89 12.19
C PRO A 12 6.20 -11.99 11.36
N SER A 13 6.32 -12.12 10.04
CA SER A 13 5.61 -11.33 9.06
C SER A 13 4.19 -11.84 8.97
N HIS A 14 3.36 -11.44 9.94
CA HIS A 14 1.95 -11.78 9.95
C HIS A 14 1.25 -10.92 8.90
N TRP A 15 1.04 -11.53 7.75
CA TRP A 15 0.22 -10.96 6.68
C TRP A 15 -1.24 -11.12 7.04
N ILE A 16 -1.93 -10.00 7.14
CA ILE A 16 -3.36 -9.99 7.42
C ILE A 16 -4.07 -9.85 6.08
N ILE A 17 -4.94 -10.79 5.76
CA ILE A 17 -5.91 -10.62 4.68
C ILE A 17 -6.95 -9.64 5.21
N ILE A 18 -6.99 -8.46 4.60
CA ILE A 18 -8.07 -7.52 4.82
C ILE A 18 -9.23 -8.00 3.95
N ASP A 19 -10.13 -8.78 4.56
CA ASP A 19 -11.43 -9.13 4.01
C ASP A 19 -12.45 -8.12 4.55
N PRO A 20 -12.88 -7.13 3.74
CA PRO A 20 -13.94 -6.22 4.13
C PRO A 20 -15.29 -6.92 3.94
N ARG A 21 -15.52 -8.02 4.67
CA ARG A 21 -16.88 -8.51 4.85
C ARG A 21 -17.71 -7.31 5.33
N PRO A 22 -18.81 -6.98 4.65
CA PRO A 22 -19.58 -5.82 5.03
C PRO A 22 -20.10 -6.03 6.46
N PRO A 23 -20.19 -4.98 7.31
CA PRO A 23 -21.21 -5.01 8.33
C PRO A 23 -22.53 -5.31 7.61
N GLY A 24 -23.22 -6.37 8.06
CA GLY A 24 -24.39 -6.91 7.39
C GLY A 24 -25.35 -5.81 6.94
N TYR A 25 -25.85 -5.95 5.72
CA TYR A 25 -26.83 -5.09 5.04
C TYR A 25 -27.54 -4.05 5.92
N ILE A 26 -27.20 -2.78 5.72
CA ILE A 26 -28.20 -1.70 5.69
C ILE A 26 -28.02 -1.00 4.34
N GLY A 27 -29.04 -1.09 3.50
CA GLY A 27 -29.12 -0.43 2.22
C GLY A 27 -29.20 1.08 2.41
N GLN A 28 -28.05 1.72 2.47
CA GLN A 28 -27.76 3.11 2.16
C GLN A 28 -26.25 3.20 2.33
N GLU A 29 -25.49 3.42 1.25
CA GLU A 29 -24.16 3.99 1.41
C GLU A 29 -24.35 5.31 2.13
N ILE A 30 -24.13 5.32 3.44
CA ILE A 30 -23.91 6.56 4.18
C ILE A 30 -22.65 7.13 3.53
N VAL A 31 -22.86 8.08 2.61
CA VAL A 31 -21.75 8.83 2.04
C VAL A 31 -21.18 9.62 3.19
N ASP A 32 -20.06 9.16 3.75
CA ASP A 32 -19.35 9.92 4.76
C ASP A 32 -18.90 11.24 4.12
N LEU A 33 -19.52 12.35 4.51
CA LEU A 33 -19.20 13.69 4.04
C LEU A 33 -18.28 14.43 5.02
N SER A 34 -17.66 13.71 5.96
CA SER A 34 -16.64 14.29 6.81
C SER A 34 -15.51 14.90 5.96
N PRO A 35 -14.90 16.01 6.40
CA PRO A 35 -13.79 16.62 5.67
C PRO A 35 -12.66 15.63 5.37
N GLY A 36 -12.36 14.73 6.31
CA GLY A 36 -11.36 13.67 6.14
C GLY A 36 -11.72 12.67 5.05
N ALA A 37 -12.98 12.21 4.99
CA ALA A 37 -13.43 11.31 3.93
C ALA A 37 -13.43 11.97 2.54
N ILE A 38 -13.81 13.25 2.45
CA ILE A 38 -13.76 14.02 1.20
C ILE A 38 -12.31 14.15 0.72
N GLU A 39 -11.40 14.54 1.62
CA GLU A 39 -9.97 14.66 1.33
C GLU A 39 -9.39 13.32 0.88
N LEU A 40 -9.71 12.23 1.58
CA LEU A 40 -9.22 10.90 1.25
C LEU A 40 -9.74 10.39 -0.09
N ARG A 41 -11.02 10.62 -0.43
CA ARG A 41 -11.56 10.30 -1.77
C ARG A 41 -10.84 11.06 -2.87
N ARG A 42 -10.55 12.34 -2.63
CA ARG A 42 -9.80 13.17 -3.58
C ARG A 42 -8.38 12.63 -3.77
N ALA A 43 -7.66 12.37 -2.68
CA ALA A 43 -6.32 11.81 -2.72
C ALA A 43 -6.29 10.45 -3.43
N ALA A 44 -7.21 9.54 -3.09
CA ALA A 44 -7.30 8.23 -3.72
C ALA A 44 -7.57 8.33 -5.23
N ARG A 45 -8.50 9.22 -5.66
CA ARG A 45 -8.77 9.46 -7.08
C ARG A 45 -7.54 9.98 -7.81
N GLU A 46 -6.92 11.05 -7.31
CA GLU A 46 -5.74 11.67 -7.95
C GLU A 46 -4.59 10.67 -8.08
N LEU A 47 -4.29 9.95 -7.00
CA LEU A 47 -3.21 8.97 -6.98
C LEU A 47 -3.46 7.80 -7.92
N ARG A 48 -4.71 7.31 -8.01
CA ARG A 48 -5.07 6.24 -8.93
C ARG A 48 -5.04 6.66 -10.38
N GLU A 49 -5.65 7.81 -10.71
CA GLU A 49 -5.65 8.35 -12.07
C GLU A 49 -4.24 8.59 -12.61
N PHE A 50 -3.30 8.88 -11.72
CA PHE A 50 -1.87 8.97 -12.04
C PHE A 50 -1.22 7.60 -12.12
N ALA A 51 -1.13 6.84 -11.03
CA ALA A 51 -0.33 5.62 -10.96
C ALA A 51 -0.85 4.48 -11.85
N GLU A 52 -2.14 4.46 -12.21
CA GLU A 52 -2.71 3.43 -13.08
C GLU A 52 -2.28 3.56 -14.56
N ARG A 53 -1.68 4.70 -14.97
CA ARG A 53 -1.14 4.87 -16.33
C ARG A 53 0.19 4.16 -16.49
N ARG A 54 0.36 3.46 -17.62
CA ARG A 54 1.47 2.53 -17.85
C ARG A 54 2.85 3.18 -17.77
N GLU A 55 2.95 4.44 -18.17
CA GLU A 55 4.16 5.28 -18.12
C GLU A 55 4.59 5.67 -16.70
N HIS A 56 3.72 5.49 -15.71
CA HIS A 56 3.98 5.81 -14.31
C HIS A 56 4.22 4.56 -13.46
N TRP A 57 4.21 3.37 -14.06
CA TRP A 57 4.53 2.14 -13.35
C TRP A 57 6.01 2.11 -12.99
N ILE A 58 6.29 1.62 -11.79
CA ILE A 58 7.61 1.61 -11.18
C ILE A 58 8.25 0.26 -11.46
N ASP A 59 9.44 0.27 -12.06
CA ASP A 59 10.22 -0.95 -12.26
C ASP A 59 10.89 -1.34 -10.94
N LEU A 60 10.56 -2.52 -10.40
CA LEU A 60 11.12 -3.00 -9.13
C LEU A 60 12.66 -3.11 -9.16
N ARG A 61 13.30 -3.18 -10.32
CA ARG A 61 14.78 -3.13 -10.42
C ARG A 61 15.36 -1.79 -9.98
N GLU A 62 14.58 -0.71 -10.06
CA GLU A 62 14.95 0.59 -9.50
C GLU A 62 15.03 0.55 -7.96
N LEU A 63 14.47 -0.48 -7.30
CA LEU A 63 14.44 -0.62 -5.84
C LEU A 63 15.57 -1.43 -5.24
N GLU A 64 16.15 -2.37 -5.98
CA GLU A 64 17.24 -3.21 -5.47
C GLU A 64 18.44 -2.38 -4.96
N HIS A 65 18.53 -1.11 -5.37
CA HIS A 65 19.64 -0.22 -5.03
C HIS A 65 19.38 0.68 -3.82
N ASP A 66 18.15 0.80 -3.30
CA ASP A 66 17.86 1.67 -2.13
C ASP A 66 16.59 1.24 -1.37
N TRP A 67 16.74 0.28 -0.46
CA TRP A 67 15.68 -0.20 0.44
C TRP A 67 15.24 0.83 1.49
N THR A 68 15.90 1.98 1.61
CA THR A 68 15.44 3.07 2.49
C THR A 68 14.41 3.97 1.80
N ARG A 69 14.22 3.77 0.50
CA ARG A 69 13.36 4.59 -0.35
C ARG A 69 12.20 3.75 -0.87
N TRP A 70 10.99 4.23 -0.60
CA TRP A 70 9.77 3.59 -1.09
C TRP A 70 9.70 3.71 -2.63
N PRO A 71 9.29 2.67 -3.38
CA PRO A 71 8.90 2.83 -4.79
C PRO A 71 7.81 3.88 -4.91
N GLY A 72 8.12 5.00 -5.55
CA GLY A 72 7.21 6.13 -5.59
C GLY A 72 7.39 7.13 -4.46
N ASP A 73 8.59 7.27 -3.91
CA ASP A 73 9.02 8.53 -3.26
C ASP A 73 9.21 9.67 -4.28
N ARG A 74 8.41 9.65 -5.34
CA ARG A 74 8.24 10.77 -6.26
C ARG A 74 7.04 11.56 -5.73
N PRO A 75 7.13 12.90 -5.63
CA PRO A 75 6.07 13.72 -5.05
C PRO A 75 4.65 13.43 -5.58
N GLU A 76 4.55 12.97 -6.82
CA GLU A 76 3.30 12.68 -7.52
C GLU A 76 2.53 11.48 -6.93
N HIS A 77 3.23 10.48 -6.38
CA HIS A 77 2.64 9.27 -5.78
C HIS A 77 2.27 9.44 -4.31
N ILE A 78 2.58 10.59 -3.71
CA ILE A 78 2.44 10.83 -2.27
C ILE A 78 1.33 11.84 -2.03
N ARG A 79 0.50 11.59 -1.02
CA ARG A 79 -0.39 12.61 -0.45
C ARG A 79 -0.25 12.62 1.07
N ASP A 80 0.05 13.80 1.60
CA ASP A 80 -0.03 14.11 3.02
C ASP A 80 -1.42 14.69 3.31
N LEU A 81 -2.19 14.01 4.15
CA LEU A 81 -3.55 14.36 4.52
C LEU A 81 -3.54 15.25 5.76
N ALA A 82 -4.45 16.22 5.82
CA ALA A 82 -4.52 17.23 6.87
C ALA A 82 -4.67 16.63 8.29
N PHE A 83 -5.25 15.44 8.40
CA PHE A 83 -5.42 14.70 9.66
C PHE A 83 -4.19 13.85 10.05
N GLY A 84 -3.02 14.10 9.42
CA GLY A 84 -1.74 13.53 9.84
C GLY A 84 -1.53 12.09 9.37
N VAL A 85 -2.05 11.75 8.20
CA VAL A 85 -1.80 10.48 7.51
C VAL A 85 -1.11 10.76 6.19
N ARG A 86 -0.05 10.03 5.90
CA ARG A 86 0.59 9.97 4.59
C ARG A 86 0.14 8.71 3.88
N VAL A 87 -0.31 8.85 2.64
CA VAL A 87 -0.58 7.73 1.73
C VAL A 87 0.35 7.81 0.53
N ILE A 88 0.87 6.66 0.13
CA ILE A 88 1.69 6.49 -1.07
C ILE A 88 1.08 5.39 -1.89
N TYR A 89 0.84 5.64 -3.17
CA TYR A 89 0.19 4.67 -4.05
C TYR A 89 0.94 4.54 -5.38
N GLY A 90 1.24 3.30 -5.76
CA GLY A 90 2.01 2.97 -6.96
C GLY A 90 1.56 1.67 -7.59
N ILE A 91 2.00 1.47 -8.83
CA ILE A 91 1.98 0.16 -9.47
C ILE A 91 3.41 -0.23 -9.70
N ASP A 92 3.80 -1.35 -9.12
CA ASP A 92 5.13 -1.90 -9.28
C ASP A 92 5.07 -3.05 -10.29
N TYR A 93 6.08 -3.17 -11.13
CA TYR A 93 6.22 -4.29 -12.07
C TYR A 93 7.68 -4.72 -12.17
N ASP A 94 7.89 -5.99 -12.51
CA ASP A 94 9.22 -6.53 -12.71
C ASP A 94 9.23 -7.51 -13.86
N VAL A 95 10.16 -7.33 -14.79
CA VAL A 95 10.31 -8.16 -15.99
C VAL A 95 11.33 -9.29 -15.82
N GLU A 96 12.20 -9.25 -14.81
CA GLU A 96 13.32 -10.18 -14.61
C GLU A 96 13.15 -11.12 -13.41
N THR A 97 12.69 -10.63 -12.26
CA THR A 97 12.74 -11.43 -11.02
C THR A 97 11.72 -12.56 -10.93
N LYS A 98 10.81 -12.69 -11.92
CA LYS A 98 9.67 -13.62 -11.87
C LYS A 98 8.85 -13.52 -10.58
N LEU A 99 9.04 -12.45 -9.79
CA LEU A 99 8.48 -12.31 -8.44
C LEU A 99 6.97 -12.47 -8.44
N PHE A 100 6.33 -11.92 -9.48
CA PHE A 100 4.89 -12.03 -9.75
C PHE A 100 4.60 -12.61 -11.13
N TYR A 101 5.49 -13.48 -11.65
CA TYR A 101 5.39 -13.98 -13.03
C TYR A 101 5.34 -12.86 -14.09
N GLY A 102 6.00 -11.73 -13.83
CA GLY A 102 5.97 -10.58 -14.72
C GLY A 102 4.73 -9.68 -14.56
N LYS A 103 3.81 -10.01 -13.65
CA LYS A 103 2.58 -9.24 -13.46
C LYS A 103 2.81 -8.01 -12.59
N PRO A 104 2.21 -6.87 -12.97
CA PRO A 104 2.16 -5.68 -12.13
C PRO A 104 1.32 -5.88 -10.86
N ILE A 105 1.71 -5.21 -9.78
CA ILE A 105 1.01 -5.22 -8.49
C ILE A 105 0.64 -3.79 -8.08
N ARG A 106 -0.50 -3.63 -7.42
CA ARG A 106 -0.86 -2.37 -6.77
C ARG A 106 -0.24 -2.34 -5.38
N HIS A 107 0.40 -1.23 -5.06
CA HIS A 107 0.97 -0.99 -3.77
C HIS A 107 0.36 0.26 -3.13
N LEU A 108 -0.08 0.13 -1.88
CA LEU A 108 -0.50 1.23 -1.02
C LEU A 108 0.33 1.20 0.27
N ALA A 109 1.06 2.27 0.55
CA ALA A 109 1.72 2.46 1.84
C ALA A 109 1.00 3.54 2.64
N VAL A 110 0.76 3.29 3.93
CA VAL A 110 0.09 4.20 4.86
C VAL A 110 0.99 4.44 6.06
N ARG A 111 1.20 5.70 6.41
CA ARG A 111 1.97 6.10 7.61
C ARG A 111 1.22 7.16 8.39
N GLY A 112 1.11 6.97 9.71
CA GLY A 112 0.63 8.02 10.61
C GLY A 112 1.76 8.95 11.04
N ALA A 113 1.48 10.25 11.16
CA ALA A 113 2.47 11.26 11.52
C ALA A 113 2.96 11.15 12.98
N ARG A 114 2.09 10.71 13.90
CA ARG A 114 2.38 10.65 15.35
C ARG A 114 2.37 9.24 15.93
N ARG A 115 1.64 8.32 15.31
CA ARG A 115 1.48 6.93 15.74
C ARG A 115 1.42 6.02 14.52
N GLN A 116 1.89 4.79 14.67
CA GLN A 116 1.69 3.78 13.64
C GLN A 116 0.19 3.56 13.42
N PRO A 117 -0.27 3.43 12.16
CA PRO A 117 -1.67 3.17 11.88
C PRO A 117 -2.05 1.77 12.34
N THR A 118 -3.29 1.58 12.80
CA THR A 118 -3.79 0.25 13.18
C THR A 118 -4.23 -0.53 11.94
N PRO A 119 -4.31 -1.87 12.00
CA PRO A 119 -4.88 -2.67 10.91
C PRO A 119 -6.27 -2.20 10.45
N ALA A 120 -7.12 -1.77 11.39
CA ALA A 120 -8.46 -1.25 11.07
C ALA A 120 -8.40 0.06 10.29
N THR A 121 -7.56 1.01 10.71
CA THR A 121 -7.37 2.28 10.01
C THR A 121 -6.80 2.07 8.59
N VAL A 122 -5.85 1.15 8.44
CA VAL A 122 -5.26 0.85 7.12
C VAL A 122 -6.29 0.16 6.23
N GLY A 123 -7.08 -0.77 6.76
CA GLY A 123 -8.16 -1.41 6.03
C GLY A 123 -9.22 -0.41 5.55
N GLU A 124 -9.63 0.52 6.42
CA GLU A 124 -10.53 1.60 6.04
C GLU A 124 -9.96 2.44 4.90
N ILE A 125 -8.70 2.90 5.02
CA ILE A 125 -8.03 3.67 3.96
C ILE A 125 -7.95 2.88 2.65
N ALA A 126 -7.59 1.60 2.70
CA ALA A 126 -7.48 0.75 1.50
C ALA A 126 -8.83 0.63 0.76
N THR A 127 -9.97 0.70 1.46
CA THR A 127 -11.29 0.69 0.81
C THR A 127 -11.53 1.89 -0.11
N TYR A 128 -10.90 3.05 0.15
CA TYR A 128 -11.00 4.22 -0.72
C TYR A 128 -10.25 4.03 -2.04
N PHE A 129 -9.21 3.19 -2.05
CA PHE A 129 -8.44 2.90 -3.26
C PHE A 129 -9.09 1.78 -4.06
N TRP A 130 -9.53 0.71 -3.41
CA TRP A 130 -9.87 -0.55 -4.09
C TRP A 130 -11.28 -1.07 -3.80
N GLY A 131 -12.07 -0.34 -3.03
CA GLY A 131 -13.39 -0.78 -2.58
C GLY A 131 -13.30 -1.97 -1.64
N ARG A 132 -14.31 -2.85 -1.69
CA ARG A 132 -14.41 -4.04 -0.81
C ARG A 132 -13.65 -5.26 -1.35
N ARG A 133 -12.50 -5.04 -2.00
CA ARG A 133 -11.69 -6.13 -2.56
C ARG A 133 -10.66 -6.59 -1.54
N ALA A 134 -10.46 -7.90 -1.47
CA ALA A 134 -9.49 -8.47 -0.57
C ALA A 134 -8.08 -8.03 -0.97
N ALA A 135 -7.28 -7.64 0.04
CA ALA A 135 -5.88 -7.29 -0.14
C ALA A 135 -5.06 -7.82 1.04
N GLN A 136 -3.75 -7.89 0.87
CA GLN A 136 -2.84 -8.37 1.91
C GLN A 136 -2.08 -7.19 2.50
N MET A 137 -1.91 -7.19 3.82
CA MET A 137 -1.24 -6.11 4.54
C MET A 137 -0.18 -6.62 5.49
N ARG A 138 0.92 -5.85 5.62
CA ARG A 138 1.91 -5.94 6.70
C ARG A 138 2.17 -4.54 7.28
N ILE A 139 2.30 -4.46 8.60
CA ILE A 139 2.78 -3.25 9.29
C ILE A 139 4.24 -3.49 9.64
N ALA A 140 5.14 -2.72 9.02
CA ALA A 140 6.58 -2.80 9.24
C ALA A 140 6.98 -2.09 10.55
N SER A 141 8.11 -2.50 11.13
CA SER A 141 8.71 -1.86 12.31
C SER A 141 9.02 -0.37 12.07
N SER A 142 9.28 0.02 10.82
CA SER A 142 9.44 1.41 10.37
C SER A 142 8.19 2.29 10.57
N GLY A 143 7.03 1.69 10.84
CA GLY A 143 5.76 2.37 11.05
C GLY A 143 4.96 2.63 9.77
N PHE A 144 5.42 2.12 8.63
CA PHE A 144 4.61 2.02 7.43
C PHE A 144 3.76 0.75 7.46
N ALA A 145 2.49 0.89 7.08
CA ALA A 145 1.64 -0.22 6.73
C ALA A 145 1.59 -0.36 5.21
N HIS A 146 2.00 -1.50 4.72
CA HIS A 146 2.03 -1.84 3.30
C HIS A 146 0.84 -2.72 2.98
N VAL A 147 0.08 -2.34 1.98
CA VAL A 147 -1.06 -3.09 1.45
C VAL A 147 -0.80 -3.37 -0.02
N VAL A 148 -0.98 -4.62 -0.43
CA VAL A 148 -0.66 -5.09 -1.76
C VAL A 148 -1.73 -6.01 -2.31
N VAL A 149 -1.94 -5.91 -3.62
CA VAL A 149 -2.85 -6.76 -4.39
C VAL A 149 -2.42 -6.80 -5.84
N GLY A 150 -2.59 -7.93 -6.53
CA GLY A 150 -2.32 -8.02 -7.96
C GLY A 150 -3.25 -7.15 -8.80
N MET A 151 -2.85 -6.86 -10.04
CA MET A 151 -3.63 -6.02 -10.94
C MET A 151 -5.01 -6.63 -11.29
N ASP A 152 -5.12 -7.95 -11.29
CA ASP A 152 -6.35 -8.71 -11.53
C ASP A 152 -7.08 -9.07 -10.22
N TRP A 153 -6.71 -8.43 -9.10
CA TRP A 153 -7.25 -8.68 -7.76
C TRP A 153 -6.84 -10.02 -7.15
N GLU A 154 -5.77 -10.62 -7.65
CA GLU A 154 -5.20 -11.81 -7.05
C GLU A 154 -4.47 -11.48 -5.74
N GLN A 155 -4.60 -12.40 -4.78
CA GLN A 155 -3.73 -12.42 -3.61
C GLN A 155 -2.36 -12.96 -4.01
N LEU A 156 -1.32 -12.41 -3.41
CA LEU A 156 0.06 -12.78 -3.62
C LEU A 156 0.43 -13.93 -2.69
N ASP A 157 1.28 -14.83 -3.15
CA ASP A 157 1.83 -15.90 -2.32
C ASP A 157 2.72 -15.28 -1.21
N PRO A 158 2.68 -15.80 0.03
CA PRO A 158 3.50 -15.32 1.13
C PRO A 158 5.00 -15.15 0.82
N ARG A 159 5.59 -15.99 -0.03
CA ARG A 159 6.99 -15.89 -0.45
C ARG A 159 7.24 -14.68 -1.35
N GLN A 160 6.28 -14.30 -2.17
CA GLN A 160 6.36 -13.11 -3.02
C GLN A 160 6.27 -11.86 -2.15
N LEU A 161 5.37 -11.89 -1.17
CA LEU A 161 5.19 -10.85 -0.17
C LEU A 161 6.45 -10.60 0.68
N MET A 162 7.14 -11.66 1.11
CA MET A 162 8.40 -11.56 1.87
C MET A 162 9.57 -10.92 1.11
N ARG A 163 9.49 -10.87 -0.22
CA ARG A 163 10.54 -10.26 -1.07
C ARG A 163 10.25 -8.80 -1.38
N LEU A 164 9.03 -8.32 -1.15
CA LEU A 164 8.65 -6.92 -1.35
C LEU A 164 9.01 -6.00 -0.18
N LEU A 165 9.24 -6.55 1.02
CA LEU A 165 9.33 -5.83 2.30
C LEU A 165 10.37 -6.41 3.25
#